data_AF-A0A931SL83-F1
#
_entry.id   AF-A0A931SL83-F1
#
_cell.length_a   1.000
_cell.length_b   1.000
_cell.length_c   1.000
_cell.angle_alpha   90.00
_cell.angle_beta   90.00
_cell.angle_gamma   90.00
#
_symmetry.space_group_name_H-M   'P 1'
#
loop_
_entity.id
_entity.type
_entity.pdbx_description
1 polymer ?
#
loop_
_entity_poly.entity_id
_entity_poly.type
_entity_poly.pdbx_seq_one_letter_code
_entity_poly.pdbx_strand_id
1 'polypeptide(L)'
;MTGTDRQFPERTRCHEEFLPADIGFSTARAERGREINWWTFAPRLGFAWDVHGDGKTSVRASAGMGYDYLNIQAHLWTSISPPFNYDVTVNNPRYDDPWATYPGGHPFPAVYDTNANFTSFGGITAMPYHLDPSQSQNWNLSIQRQLGNDFVVSASYLGNHVVHMLITAPLNPAIYFPGVADANGNCFAQGYTFTTTRGAVCSTTTNTNSRRILSLVDFQRTGRFVGALAEYQSAGKLSYNGMLLDVRKRAGRGSAERSAEALAPGRPPAHGPFRAGFVWGRFRDRLAAGVMAVPPVRPVA
;
A
#
# COMPACT_ATOMS: atom_id res chain seq x y z
N MET A 1 -19.34 35.87 56.10
CA MET A 1 -20.48 36.26 55.26
C MET A 1 -20.09 35.96 53.82
N THR A 2 -20.90 35.14 53.13
CA THR A 2 -21.16 35.12 51.66
C THR A 2 -19.95 35.14 50.70
N GLY A 3 -19.77 34.26 49.72
CA GLY A 3 -20.64 33.32 49.03
C GLY A 3 -19.86 32.72 47.84
N THR A 4 -20.41 31.63 47.30
CA THR A 4 -20.01 30.80 46.16
C THR A 4 -19.60 31.52 44.87
N ASP A 5 -18.61 30.99 44.12
CA ASP A 5 -18.74 30.88 42.66
C ASP A 5 -17.91 29.76 42.00
N ARG A 6 -18.35 29.37 40.81
CA ARG A 6 -18.30 28.06 40.16
C ARG A 6 -16.98 27.66 39.49
N GLN A 7 -16.73 26.35 39.49
CA GLN A 7 -15.76 25.65 38.64
C GLN A 7 -16.25 25.56 37.18
N PHE A 8 -15.44 26.04 36.24
CA PHE A 8 -15.47 25.65 34.82
C PHE A 8 -14.07 25.15 34.42
N PRO A 9 -13.94 24.08 33.61
CA PRO A 9 -12.64 23.50 33.31
C PRO A 9 -12.00 24.15 32.07
N GLU A 10 -10.78 24.67 32.23
CA GLU A 10 -9.92 25.10 31.13
C GLU A 10 -9.41 23.87 30.34
N ARG A 11 -9.97 23.64 29.16
CA ARG A 11 -9.24 22.99 28.06
C ARG A 11 -8.51 24.09 27.31
N THR A 12 -7.18 24.07 27.31
CA THR A 12 -6.28 24.20 26.13
C THR A 12 -4.85 24.23 26.66
N ARG A 13 -4.16 23.08 26.69
CA ARG A 13 -2.70 23.05 26.67
C ARG A 13 -2.26 22.47 25.33
N CYS A 14 -2.01 23.36 24.37
CA CYS A 14 -1.07 23.12 23.30
C CYS A 14 0.29 23.60 23.81
N HIS A 15 1.07 22.71 24.43
CA HIS A 15 2.51 22.88 24.66
C HIS A 15 3.00 21.51 25.17
N GLU A 16 3.33 20.63 24.24
CA GLU A 16 4.17 19.49 24.56
C GLU A 16 5.35 19.50 23.58
N GLU A 17 6.48 19.73 24.21
CA GLU A 17 7.77 20.11 23.70
C GLU A 17 8.43 18.86 23.11
N PHE A 18 8.64 18.85 21.80
CA PHE A 18 9.35 17.78 21.09
C PHE A 18 10.85 17.84 21.44
N LEU A 19 11.28 17.13 22.49
CA LEU A 19 12.67 16.73 22.76
C LEU A 19 12.71 15.47 23.66
N PRO A 20 13.82 14.71 23.69
CA PRO A 20 13.81 13.28 23.40
C PRO A 20 14.14 12.41 24.63
N ALA A 21 13.20 11.56 25.04
CA ALA A 21 13.42 10.29 25.76
C ALA A 21 12.09 9.64 26.17
N ASP A 22 11.01 10.42 26.33
CA ASP A 22 9.78 9.92 26.96
C ASP A 22 8.55 10.11 26.08
N ILE A 23 8.51 9.52 24.87
CA ILE A 23 7.28 9.50 24.07
C ILE A 23 7.19 8.21 23.27
N GLY A 24 6.35 7.28 23.71
CA GLY A 24 5.96 6.16 22.86
C GLY A 24 5.40 4.94 23.58
N PHE A 25 5.64 4.76 24.89
CA PHE A 25 5.25 3.54 25.60
C PHE A 25 4.49 3.75 26.92
N SER A 26 3.68 4.82 27.05
CA SER A 26 3.01 5.13 28.33
C SER A 26 1.71 4.37 28.62
N THR A 27 1.41 3.30 27.87
CA THR A 27 0.30 2.40 28.21
C THR A 27 0.71 0.95 27.98
N ALA A 28 0.17 0.00 28.75
CA ALA A 28 0.32 -1.44 28.51
C ALA A 28 -0.18 -1.91 27.11
N ARG A 29 -0.71 -0.99 26.28
CA ARG A 29 -1.05 -1.18 24.86
C ARG A 29 0.09 -0.78 23.93
N ALA A 30 0.93 0.17 24.34
CA ALA A 30 1.99 0.72 23.54
C ALA A 30 3.18 -0.25 23.39
N GLU A 31 3.44 -1.14 24.35
CA GLU A 31 4.49 -2.17 24.27
C GLU A 31 4.35 -3.10 23.05
N ARG A 32 3.14 -3.20 22.47
CA ARG A 32 2.87 -4.02 21.29
C ARG A 32 2.89 -3.25 19.97
N GLY A 33 3.11 -1.93 20.01
CA GLY A 33 3.07 -1.07 18.82
C GLY A 33 1.69 -0.94 18.15
N ARG A 34 0.64 -1.60 18.66
CA ARG A 34 -0.73 -1.59 18.12
C ARG A 34 -1.78 -1.97 19.17
N GLU A 35 -3.00 -1.49 18.98
CA GLU A 35 -4.14 -1.93 19.77
C GLU A 35 -4.61 -3.35 19.39
N ILE A 36 -5.08 -4.12 20.39
CA ILE A 36 -5.65 -5.44 20.13
C ILE A 36 -7.07 -5.26 19.61
N ASN A 37 -7.34 -5.81 18.42
CA ASN A 37 -8.70 -5.92 17.89
C ASN A 37 -9.25 -7.34 18.14
N TRP A 38 -10.11 -7.48 19.14
CA TRP A 38 -10.78 -8.74 19.49
C TRP A 38 -11.93 -9.13 18.56
N TRP A 39 -12.32 -8.24 17.64
CA TRP A 39 -13.53 -8.37 16.82
C TRP A 39 -13.23 -8.75 15.35
N THR A 40 -12.14 -9.47 15.09
CA THR A 40 -11.80 -9.98 13.75
C THR A 40 -12.62 -11.23 13.38
N PHE A 41 -13.91 -11.05 13.09
CA PHE A 41 -14.81 -12.13 12.67
C PHE A 41 -14.73 -12.37 11.15
N ALA A 42 -14.41 -13.61 10.74
CA ALA A 42 -14.12 -13.97 9.35
C ALA A 42 -15.01 -15.13 8.84
N PRO A 43 -16.33 -14.93 8.67
CA PRO A 43 -17.26 -15.95 8.20
C PRO A 43 -16.94 -16.41 6.77
N ARG A 44 -17.25 -17.68 6.50
CA ARG A 44 -17.20 -18.29 5.18
C ARG A 44 -18.43 -19.17 5.01
N LEU A 45 -19.17 -18.96 3.94
CA LEU A 45 -20.40 -19.67 3.62
C LEU A 45 -20.30 -20.21 2.20
N GLY A 46 -20.75 -21.44 2.02
CA GLY A 46 -20.79 -22.12 0.73
C GLY A 46 -22.12 -22.82 0.55
N PHE A 47 -22.59 -22.83 -0.70
CA PHE A 47 -23.81 -23.48 -1.11
C PHE A 47 -23.56 -24.25 -2.41
N ALA A 48 -24.08 -25.47 -2.49
CA ALA A 48 -24.05 -26.28 -3.69
C ALA A 48 -25.42 -26.92 -3.89
N TRP A 49 -25.92 -26.86 -5.11
CA TRP A 49 -27.24 -27.36 -5.48
C TRP A 49 -27.19 -28.10 -6.80
N ASP A 50 -27.75 -29.30 -6.79
CA ASP A 50 -28.13 -30.01 -8.01
C ASP A 50 -29.56 -29.63 -8.37
N VAL A 51 -29.71 -28.92 -9.50
CA VAL A 51 -30.95 -28.25 -9.88
C VAL A 51 -32.09 -29.24 -10.13
N HIS A 52 -31.77 -30.44 -10.62
CA HIS A 52 -32.78 -31.45 -11.00
C HIS A 52 -32.65 -32.75 -10.19
N GLY A 53 -31.60 -32.88 -9.36
CA GLY A 53 -31.29 -34.10 -8.62
C GLY A 53 -30.71 -35.22 -9.49
N ASP A 54 -30.38 -34.92 -10.76
CA ASP A 54 -29.88 -35.88 -11.75
C ASP A 54 -28.34 -35.81 -11.93
N GLY A 55 -27.67 -34.95 -11.17
CA GLY A 55 -26.23 -34.71 -11.20
C GLY A 55 -25.75 -33.93 -12.45
N LYS A 56 -26.64 -33.55 -13.37
CA LYS A 56 -26.24 -32.97 -14.66
C LYS A 56 -26.16 -31.46 -14.62
N THR A 57 -26.89 -30.80 -13.73
CA THR A 57 -26.83 -29.34 -13.58
C THR A 57 -26.50 -28.99 -12.14
N SER A 58 -25.30 -28.44 -11.93
CA SER A 58 -24.84 -28.01 -10.62
C SER A 58 -24.65 -26.50 -10.57
N VAL A 59 -25.15 -25.89 -9.50
CA VAL A 59 -24.89 -24.50 -9.14
C VAL A 59 -24.09 -24.51 -7.84
N ARG A 60 -22.97 -23.80 -7.80
CA ARG A 60 -22.17 -23.61 -6.59
C ARG A 60 -21.93 -22.14 -6.38
N ALA A 61 -22.17 -21.67 -5.17
CA ALA A 61 -21.89 -20.31 -4.75
C ALA A 61 -21.12 -20.34 -3.44
N SER A 62 -20.22 -19.39 -3.23
CA SER A 62 -19.64 -19.17 -1.91
C SER A 62 -19.26 -17.72 -1.72
N ALA A 63 -19.30 -17.28 -0.48
CA ALA A 63 -18.85 -15.96 -0.07
C ALA A 63 -18.10 -16.11 1.24
N GLY A 64 -17.04 -15.33 1.40
CA GLY A 64 -16.27 -15.34 2.63
C GLY A 64 -15.41 -14.11 2.77
N MET A 65 -14.95 -13.90 3.98
CA MET A 65 -14.03 -12.83 4.29
C MET A 65 -12.81 -13.35 5.04
N GLY A 66 -11.72 -12.61 4.94
CA GLY A 66 -10.49 -12.84 5.66
C GLY A 66 -9.80 -11.53 5.98
N TYR A 67 -8.94 -11.56 6.98
CA TYR A 67 -8.09 -10.43 7.35
C TYR A 67 -6.65 -10.78 7.03
N ASP A 68 -5.90 -9.79 6.59
CA ASP A 68 -4.45 -9.85 6.49
C ASP A 68 -3.83 -9.26 7.76
N TYR A 69 -2.68 -9.83 8.15
CA TYR A 69 -1.89 -9.27 9.23
C TYR A 69 -0.89 -8.28 8.66
N LEU A 70 -0.56 -7.28 9.47
CA LEU A 70 0.45 -6.32 9.07
C LEU A 70 1.81 -7.02 9.03
N ASN A 71 2.45 -7.01 7.86
CA ASN A 71 3.77 -7.62 7.69
C ASN A 71 4.83 -6.92 8.55
N ILE A 72 5.82 -7.67 9.05
CA ILE A 72 6.95 -7.14 9.83
C ILE A 72 7.74 -6.05 9.07
N GLN A 73 7.78 -6.12 7.74
CA GLN A 73 8.42 -5.12 6.88
C GLN A 73 7.84 -3.71 7.08
N ALA A 74 6.55 -3.58 7.40
CA ALA A 74 5.95 -2.28 7.66
C ALA A 74 6.57 -1.62 8.90
N HIS A 75 6.91 -2.42 9.91
CA HIS A 75 7.55 -1.97 11.15
C HIS A 75 9.04 -1.65 10.95
N LEU A 76 9.71 -2.27 9.97
CA LEU A 76 11.10 -1.91 9.64
C LEU A 76 11.24 -0.44 9.23
N TRP A 77 10.26 0.10 8.50
CA TRP A 77 10.25 1.52 8.12
C TRP A 77 10.09 2.45 9.32
N THR A 78 9.37 2.01 10.36
CA THR A 78 9.27 2.76 11.62
C THR A 78 10.56 2.67 12.45
N SER A 79 11.29 1.54 12.37
CA SER A 79 12.55 1.37 13.10
C SER A 79 13.72 2.12 12.47
N ILE A 80 13.62 2.50 11.19
CA ILE A 80 14.67 3.27 10.50
C ILE A 80 14.46 4.79 10.56
N SER A 81 13.80 5.29 11.60
CA SER A 81 13.59 6.73 11.82
C SER A 81 14.67 7.33 12.75
N PRO A 82 15.16 8.56 12.48
CA PRO A 82 16.14 9.25 13.33
C PRO A 82 15.75 9.31 14.81
N PRO A 83 16.71 9.36 15.76
CA PRO A 83 18.15 9.48 15.56
C PRO A 83 18.92 8.13 15.54
N PHE A 84 18.29 7.04 15.99
CA PHE A 84 18.96 5.76 16.22
C PHE A 84 19.01 4.83 15.00
N ASN A 85 18.41 5.24 13.89
CA ASN A 85 18.59 4.74 12.52
C ASN A 85 18.04 5.83 11.59
N TYR A 86 18.31 5.82 10.29
CA TYR A 86 17.71 6.81 9.40
C TYR A 86 17.76 6.35 7.95
N ASP A 87 16.76 6.75 7.17
CA ASP A 87 16.85 6.80 5.72
C ASP A 87 17.09 8.24 5.23
N VAL A 88 17.86 8.38 4.16
CA VAL A 88 18.11 9.67 3.50
C VAL A 88 17.81 9.51 2.03
N THR A 89 16.94 10.36 1.50
CA THR A 89 16.68 10.45 0.07
C THR A 89 17.40 11.67 -0.51
N VAL A 90 18.42 11.43 -1.34
CA VAL A 90 19.10 12.46 -2.13
C VAL A 90 18.52 12.50 -3.53
N ASN A 91 18.01 13.66 -3.95
CA ASN A 91 17.48 13.84 -5.30
C ASN A 91 18.59 14.26 -6.25
N ASN A 92 18.71 13.57 -7.39
CA ASN A 92 19.74 13.83 -8.41
C ASN A 92 21.19 13.82 -7.87
N PRO A 93 21.60 12.76 -7.15
CA PRO A 93 22.98 12.63 -6.67
C PRO A 93 23.97 12.51 -7.83
N ARG A 94 25.23 12.88 -7.60
CA ARG A 94 26.30 12.53 -8.55
C ARG A 94 26.60 11.03 -8.42
N TYR A 95 26.95 10.39 -9.53
CA TYR A 95 27.22 8.95 -9.53
C TYR A 95 28.55 8.61 -8.85
N ASP A 96 29.55 9.46 -9.02
CA ASP A 96 30.90 9.36 -8.44
C ASP A 96 30.93 9.68 -6.94
N ASP A 97 30.13 10.65 -6.51
CA ASP A 97 29.93 10.98 -5.09
C ASP A 97 28.46 11.39 -4.83
N PRO A 98 27.63 10.47 -4.32
CA PRO A 98 26.23 10.76 -4.07
C PRO A 98 26.00 11.73 -2.91
N TRP A 99 27.02 12.02 -2.11
CA TRP A 99 26.92 12.85 -0.90
C TRP A 99 27.56 14.24 -1.07
N ALA A 100 28.14 14.54 -2.22
CA ALA A 100 28.82 15.81 -2.51
C ALA A 100 27.98 17.06 -2.18
N THR A 101 26.65 16.96 -2.36
CA THR A 101 25.70 18.06 -2.12
C THR A 101 24.85 17.85 -0.87
N TYR A 102 25.15 16.83 -0.07
CA TYR A 102 24.38 16.52 1.11
C TYR A 102 24.82 17.39 2.31
N PRO A 103 23.89 18.05 3.01
CA PRO A 103 24.24 18.90 4.16
C PRO A 103 24.96 18.13 5.27
N GLY A 104 26.16 18.55 5.64
CA GLY A 104 26.97 17.87 6.65
C GLY A 104 27.87 16.74 6.13
N GLY A 105 27.89 16.49 4.81
CA GLY A 105 28.74 15.47 4.19
C GLY A 105 28.18 14.06 4.31
N HIS A 106 29.00 13.04 4.03
CA HIS A 106 28.55 11.64 4.01
C HIS A 106 27.89 11.25 5.34
N PRO A 107 26.58 10.95 5.39
CA PRO A 107 25.86 10.74 6.65
C PRO A 107 26.25 9.43 7.34
N PHE A 108 26.78 8.45 6.59
CA PHE A 108 27.16 7.13 7.10
C PHE A 108 28.66 7.00 7.43
N PRO A 109 29.08 6.03 8.26
CA PRO A 109 28.24 5.11 9.03
C PRO A 109 27.43 5.84 10.10
N ALA A 110 26.25 5.32 10.41
CA ALA A 110 25.42 5.86 11.47
C ALA A 110 26.10 5.66 12.83
N VAL A 111 26.10 6.72 13.65
CA VAL A 111 26.63 6.68 15.02
C VAL A 111 25.45 6.39 15.96
N TYR A 112 25.51 5.24 16.63
CA TYR A 112 24.48 4.76 17.56
C TYR A 112 24.98 4.87 18.99
N ASP A 113 25.20 6.09 19.48
CA ASP A 113 25.55 6.35 20.88
C ASP A 113 24.56 7.35 21.52
N THR A 114 24.81 7.75 22.77
CA THR A 114 23.98 8.73 23.47
C THR A 114 24.01 10.12 22.83
N ASN A 115 24.91 10.36 21.88
CA ASN A 115 25.06 11.59 21.12
C ASN A 115 24.57 11.43 19.67
N ALA A 116 23.78 10.38 19.37
CA ALA A 116 23.20 10.17 18.06
C ALA A 116 22.43 11.42 17.60
N ASN A 117 22.88 11.99 16.48
CA ASN A 117 22.31 13.22 15.95
C ASN A 117 21.17 12.92 14.99
N PHE A 118 20.18 13.82 14.96
CA PHE A 118 19.18 13.81 13.90
C PHE A 118 19.85 14.18 12.57
N THR A 119 19.89 13.21 11.66
CA THR A 119 20.32 13.40 10.28
C THR A 119 19.46 14.47 9.59
N SER A 120 20.10 15.37 8.83
CA SER A 120 19.39 16.46 8.15
C SER A 120 18.41 15.91 7.11
N PHE A 121 17.17 16.39 7.16
CA PHE A 121 16.10 15.91 6.28
C PHE A 121 15.93 14.36 6.26
N GLY A 122 16.13 13.70 7.40
CA GLY A 122 15.91 12.26 7.53
C GLY A 122 14.45 11.89 7.24
N GLY A 123 14.25 10.74 6.59
CA GLY A 123 12.93 10.18 6.39
C GLY A 123 12.35 9.67 7.71
N ILE A 124 11.04 9.85 7.86
CA ILE A 124 10.29 9.35 9.01
C ILE A 124 9.03 8.67 8.49
N THR A 125 8.80 7.44 8.94
CA THR A 125 7.54 6.74 8.70
C THR A 125 6.84 6.53 10.03
N ALA A 126 5.68 7.14 10.20
CA ALA A 126 4.82 6.98 11.36
C ALA A 126 3.82 5.84 11.14
N MET A 127 3.51 5.12 12.21
CA MET A 127 2.49 4.09 12.20
C MET A 127 1.51 4.32 13.36
N PRO A 128 0.24 4.64 13.06
CA PRO A 128 -0.75 4.84 14.10
C PRO A 128 -1.12 3.51 14.76
N TYR A 129 -1.40 3.55 16.07
CA TYR A 129 -1.75 2.37 16.86
C TYR A 129 -3.10 1.73 16.47
N HIS A 130 -3.99 2.50 15.85
CA HIS A 130 -5.40 2.15 15.57
C HIS A 130 -5.64 1.79 14.09
N LEU A 131 -4.68 1.12 13.45
CA LEU A 131 -4.87 0.63 12.08
C LEU A 131 -5.84 -0.54 12.02
N ASP A 132 -6.80 -0.48 11.11
CA ASP A 132 -7.65 -1.62 10.81
C ASP A 132 -6.89 -2.66 9.97
N PRO A 133 -7.01 -3.96 10.28
CA PRO A 133 -6.43 -5.00 9.44
C PRO A 133 -7.09 -4.99 8.06
N SER A 134 -6.27 -5.13 7.01
CA SER A 134 -6.76 -5.22 5.65
C SER A 134 -7.71 -6.42 5.52
N GLN A 135 -8.89 -6.18 4.96
CA GLN A 135 -9.96 -7.16 4.90
C GLN A 135 -10.25 -7.50 3.45
N SER A 136 -10.15 -8.78 3.08
CA SER A 136 -10.52 -9.29 1.76
C SER A 136 -11.85 -10.02 1.84
N GLN A 137 -12.81 -9.58 1.03
CA GLN A 137 -14.12 -10.18 0.84
C GLN A 137 -14.14 -10.82 -0.55
N ASN A 138 -14.47 -12.10 -0.63
CA ASN A 138 -14.47 -12.85 -1.86
C ASN A 138 -15.83 -13.51 -2.04
N TRP A 139 -16.35 -13.51 -3.27
CA TRP A 139 -17.54 -14.26 -3.63
C TRP A 139 -17.38 -14.91 -5.00
N ASN A 140 -17.91 -16.11 -5.15
CA ASN A 140 -17.98 -16.79 -6.42
C ASN A 140 -19.35 -17.40 -6.65
N LEU A 141 -19.70 -17.49 -7.93
CA LEU A 141 -20.89 -18.17 -8.42
C LEU A 141 -20.47 -18.97 -9.64
N SER A 142 -20.78 -20.26 -9.67
CA SER A 142 -20.53 -21.12 -10.81
C SER A 142 -21.76 -21.94 -11.13
N ILE A 143 -22.05 -22.03 -12.43
CA ILE A 143 -23.03 -22.96 -12.98
C ILE A 143 -22.31 -23.88 -13.94
N GLN A 144 -22.58 -25.18 -13.83
CA GLN A 144 -22.05 -26.19 -14.71
C GLN A 144 -23.17 -27.11 -15.12
N ARG A 145 -23.25 -27.38 -16.42
CA ARG A 145 -24.26 -28.27 -16.99
C ARG A 145 -23.62 -29.26 -17.97
N GLN A 146 -23.96 -30.53 -17.79
CA GLN A 146 -23.76 -31.55 -18.81
C GLN A 146 -24.89 -31.47 -19.85
N LEU A 147 -24.51 -31.40 -21.12
CA LEU A 147 -25.41 -31.40 -22.27
C LEU A 147 -25.21 -32.71 -23.04
N GLY A 148 -26.27 -33.53 -23.10
CA GLY A 148 -26.18 -34.89 -23.64
C GLY A 148 -25.20 -35.76 -22.85
N ASN A 149 -24.43 -36.59 -23.54
CA ASN A 149 -23.44 -37.48 -22.92
C ASN A 149 -22.00 -36.97 -23.00
N ASP A 150 -21.76 -35.98 -23.86
CA ASP A 150 -20.42 -35.65 -24.33
C ASP A 150 -20.01 -34.21 -24.03
N PHE A 151 -20.94 -33.31 -23.72
CA PHE A 151 -20.61 -31.90 -23.49
C PHE A 151 -20.79 -31.49 -22.05
N VAL A 152 -19.88 -30.66 -21.56
CA VAL A 152 -19.96 -29.98 -20.28
C VAL A 152 -19.68 -28.50 -20.54
N VAL A 153 -20.62 -27.65 -20.16
CA VAL A 153 -20.46 -26.19 -20.23
C VAL A 153 -20.47 -25.65 -18.82
N SER A 154 -19.58 -24.72 -18.53
CA SER A 154 -19.60 -23.97 -17.27
C SER A 154 -19.36 -22.49 -17.46
N ALA A 155 -19.95 -21.72 -16.56
CA ALA A 155 -19.72 -20.31 -16.38
C ALA A 155 -19.44 -20.06 -14.90
N SER A 156 -18.32 -19.41 -14.60
CA SER A 156 -17.90 -19.09 -13.25
C SER A 156 -17.63 -17.59 -13.15
N TYR A 157 -18.20 -16.94 -12.16
CA TYR A 157 -17.95 -15.56 -11.79
C TYR A 157 -17.19 -15.53 -10.46
N LEU A 158 -16.19 -14.66 -10.36
CA LEU A 158 -15.41 -14.38 -9.16
C LEU A 158 -15.39 -12.87 -8.94
N GLY A 159 -15.81 -12.43 -7.75
CA GLY A 159 -15.63 -11.08 -7.27
C GLY A 159 -14.74 -11.06 -6.03
N ASN A 160 -13.92 -10.03 -5.93
CA ASN A 160 -13.09 -9.74 -4.77
C ASN A 160 -13.20 -8.23 -4.47
N HIS A 161 -13.37 -7.92 -3.19
CA HIS A 161 -13.26 -6.58 -2.67
C HIS A 161 -12.35 -6.55 -1.45
N VAL A 162 -11.29 -5.73 -1.51
CA VAL A 162 -10.40 -5.47 -0.38
C VAL A 162 -10.67 -4.07 0.14
N VAL A 163 -10.79 -3.96 1.47
CA VAL A 163 -10.91 -2.70 2.21
C VAL A 163 -9.85 -2.63 3.29
N HIS A 164 -9.63 -1.43 3.84
CA HIS A 164 -8.61 -1.17 4.86
C HIS A 164 -7.21 -1.60 4.40
N MET A 165 -6.95 -1.55 3.08
CA MET A 165 -5.64 -1.86 2.55
C MET A 165 -4.66 -0.82 3.07
N LEU A 166 -3.53 -1.28 3.58
CA LEU A 166 -2.48 -0.41 4.08
C LEU A 166 -1.89 0.41 2.94
N ILE A 167 -1.91 1.72 3.09
CA ILE A 167 -1.26 2.68 2.19
C ILE A 167 -0.40 3.63 3.02
N THR A 168 0.45 4.41 2.36
CA THR A 168 1.20 5.50 2.99
C THR A 168 0.72 6.84 2.45
N ALA A 169 0.51 7.80 3.35
CA ALA A 169 0.15 9.17 3.00
C ALA A 169 1.27 10.13 3.42
N PRO A 170 1.70 11.06 2.57
CA PRO A 170 2.73 12.03 2.93
C PRO A 170 2.16 13.08 3.88
N LEU A 171 2.67 13.16 5.10
CA LEU A 171 2.33 14.22 6.06
C LEU A 171 3.19 15.48 5.88
N ASN A 172 4.40 15.33 5.31
CA ASN A 172 5.28 16.47 5.00
C ASN A 172 5.60 16.56 3.50
N PRO A 173 4.60 16.74 2.62
CA PRO A 173 4.83 16.86 1.18
C PRO A 173 5.60 18.16 0.84
N ALA A 174 6.33 18.14 -0.27
CA ALA A 174 6.92 19.34 -0.84
C ALA A 174 5.88 20.13 -1.63
N ILE A 175 5.72 21.42 -1.33
CA ILE A 175 4.78 22.29 -2.04
C ILE A 175 5.43 22.76 -3.34
N TYR A 176 4.70 22.62 -4.45
CA TYR A 176 5.13 23.17 -5.74
C TYR A 176 4.82 24.66 -5.81
N PHE A 177 5.87 25.46 -5.92
CA PHE A 177 5.83 26.88 -6.20
C PHE A 177 6.07 27.14 -7.69
N PRO A 178 5.10 27.68 -8.44
CA PRO A 178 5.27 27.95 -9.86
C PRO A 178 6.17 29.17 -10.11
N GLY A 179 6.82 29.19 -11.27
CA GLY A 179 7.55 30.36 -11.77
C GLY A 179 8.94 30.57 -11.17
N VAL A 180 9.36 31.83 -11.16
CA VAL A 180 10.67 32.29 -10.67
C VAL A 180 10.49 33.23 -9.48
N ALA A 181 11.48 33.24 -8.60
CA ALA A 181 11.46 34.06 -7.40
C ALA A 181 11.43 35.56 -7.74
N ASP A 182 10.68 36.33 -6.95
CA ASP A 182 10.52 37.77 -7.14
C ASP A 182 11.84 38.56 -6.88
N ALA A 183 11.77 39.88 -6.94
CA ALA A 183 12.92 40.76 -6.68
C ALA A 183 13.50 40.61 -5.25
N ASN A 184 12.73 40.07 -4.32
CA ASN A 184 13.14 39.78 -2.95
C ASN A 184 13.53 38.32 -2.75
N GLY A 185 13.50 37.49 -3.80
CA GLY A 185 13.78 36.06 -3.73
C GLY A 185 12.61 35.23 -3.21
N ASN A 186 11.40 35.76 -3.17
CA ASN A 186 10.24 35.06 -2.62
C ASN A 186 9.43 34.34 -3.71
N CYS A 187 8.90 33.18 -3.34
CA CYS A 187 7.99 32.35 -4.10
C CYS A 187 6.74 32.10 -3.25
N PHE A 188 5.55 32.24 -3.84
CA PHE A 188 4.28 32.12 -3.12
C PHE A 188 3.42 30.99 -3.70
N ALA A 189 2.92 30.09 -2.84
CA ALA A 189 2.00 29.02 -3.23
C ALA A 189 1.23 28.50 -2.02
N GLN A 190 -0.06 28.22 -2.20
CA GLN A 190 -0.91 27.58 -1.17
C GLN A 190 -0.86 28.25 0.22
N GLY A 191 -0.66 29.58 0.27
CA GLY A 191 -0.55 30.34 1.52
C GLY A 191 0.83 30.32 2.19
N TYR A 192 1.81 29.63 1.60
CA TYR A 192 3.20 29.60 2.07
C TYR A 192 4.08 30.53 1.27
N THR A 193 5.16 31.00 1.90
CA THR A 193 6.25 31.75 1.29
C THR A 193 7.52 30.93 1.37
N PHE A 194 8.16 30.68 0.22
CA PHE A 194 9.47 30.05 0.13
C PHE A 194 10.48 31.07 -0.38
N THR A 195 11.60 31.23 0.32
CA THR A 195 12.66 32.17 -0.09
C THR A 195 13.82 31.41 -0.73
N THR A 196 14.22 31.86 -1.91
CA THR A 196 15.35 31.32 -2.69
C THR A 196 16.11 32.46 -3.37
N THR A 197 17.06 32.13 -4.24
CA THR A 197 17.84 33.14 -4.97
C THR A 197 16.92 33.92 -5.92
N ARG A 198 17.09 35.26 -5.96
CA ARG A 198 16.36 36.15 -6.88
C ARG A 198 16.43 35.64 -8.32
N GLY A 199 15.27 35.55 -8.98
CA GLY A 199 15.16 35.10 -10.37
C GLY A 199 15.42 33.60 -10.59
N ALA A 200 15.71 32.83 -9.54
CA ALA A 200 15.82 31.38 -9.65
C ALA A 200 14.43 30.74 -9.79
N VAL A 201 14.38 29.57 -10.42
CA VAL A 201 13.16 28.75 -10.50
C VAL A 201 12.74 28.35 -9.09
N CYS A 202 11.48 28.64 -8.74
CA CYS A 202 10.96 28.43 -7.39
C CYS A 202 10.96 26.95 -6.98
N SER A 203 10.67 26.04 -7.91
CA SER A 203 10.63 24.60 -7.64
C SER A 203 11.59 23.82 -8.53
N THR A 204 12.64 23.27 -7.91
CA THR A 204 13.61 22.37 -8.53
C THR A 204 13.67 21.07 -7.73
N THR A 205 14.34 20.04 -8.27
CA THR A 205 14.57 18.79 -7.54
C THR A 205 15.52 18.97 -6.36
N THR A 206 16.45 19.92 -6.44
CA THR A 206 17.46 20.20 -5.41
C THR A 206 16.89 20.91 -4.18
N ASN A 207 15.87 21.75 -4.35
CA ASN A 207 15.22 22.47 -3.24
C ASN A 207 13.96 21.77 -2.68
N THR A 208 13.75 20.48 -3.02
CA THR A 208 12.56 19.72 -2.62
C THR A 208 12.35 19.71 -1.11
N ASN A 209 13.41 19.45 -0.33
CA ASN A 209 13.31 19.39 1.13
C ASN A 209 12.98 20.75 1.76
N SER A 210 13.61 21.84 1.30
CA SER A 210 13.33 23.20 1.78
C SER A 210 11.89 23.67 1.52
N ARG A 211 11.20 23.07 0.54
CA ARG A 211 9.80 23.36 0.19
C ARG A 211 8.79 22.45 0.88
N ARG A 212 9.22 21.57 1.78
CA ARG A 212 8.29 20.74 2.57
C ARG A 212 7.58 21.59 3.62
N ILE A 213 6.34 21.23 3.94
CA ILE A 213 5.49 21.99 4.88
C ILE A 213 6.22 22.30 6.19
N LEU A 214 6.87 21.31 6.82
CA LEU A 214 7.60 21.51 8.08
C LEU A 214 8.79 22.47 7.92
N SER A 215 9.47 22.46 6.77
CA SER A 215 10.55 23.40 6.45
C SER A 215 10.06 24.82 6.20
N LEU A 216 8.83 24.98 5.69
CA LEU A 216 8.20 26.28 5.45
C LEU A 216 7.62 26.89 6.73
N VAL A 217 7.14 26.07 7.67
CA VAL A 217 6.55 26.52 8.95
C VAL A 217 7.62 26.79 9.99
N ASP A 218 8.54 25.86 10.22
CA ASP A 218 9.61 25.99 11.21
C ASP A 218 10.86 25.21 10.78
N PHE A 219 11.70 25.88 9.99
CA PHE A 219 12.95 25.29 9.53
C PHE A 219 13.90 24.94 10.69
N GLN A 220 13.98 25.77 11.74
CA GLN A 220 15.04 25.66 12.74
C GLN A 220 14.79 24.53 13.75
N ARG A 221 13.52 24.28 14.11
CA ARG A 221 13.20 23.25 15.11
C ARG A 221 12.91 21.90 14.46
N THR A 222 12.11 21.87 13.39
CA THR A 222 11.63 20.60 12.81
C THR A 222 12.09 20.42 11.36
N GLY A 223 11.96 21.44 10.54
CA GLY A 223 12.14 21.36 9.09
C GLY A 223 13.55 21.05 8.59
N ARG A 224 14.59 21.33 9.38
CA ARG A 224 15.99 20.95 9.05
C ARG A 224 16.32 19.49 9.30
N PHE A 225 15.52 18.81 10.13
CA PHE A 225 15.71 17.42 10.53
C PHE A 225 14.73 16.48 9.86
N VAL A 226 13.50 16.93 9.60
CA VAL A 226 12.44 16.09 9.03
C VAL A 226 12.34 16.30 7.53
N GLY A 227 12.70 15.27 6.77
CA GLY A 227 12.54 15.20 5.33
C GLY A 227 11.17 14.66 4.93
N ALA A 228 11.15 13.56 4.18
CA ALA A 228 9.90 12.89 3.86
C ALA A 228 9.28 12.28 5.14
N LEU A 229 8.18 12.86 5.60
CA LEU A 229 7.34 12.26 6.65
C LEU A 229 6.12 11.65 6.00
N ALA A 230 5.92 10.35 6.22
CA ALA A 230 4.74 9.62 5.77
C ALA A 230 4.11 8.87 6.94
N GLU A 231 2.81 8.63 6.84
CA GLU A 231 2.06 7.85 7.82
C GLU A 231 1.37 6.67 7.13
N TYR A 232 1.38 5.51 7.78
CA TYR A 232 0.56 4.38 7.37
C TYR A 232 -0.92 4.64 7.64
N GLN A 233 -1.77 4.34 6.66
CA GLN A 233 -3.22 4.48 6.77
C GLN A 233 -3.93 3.21 6.27
N SER A 234 -4.98 2.79 6.96
CA SER A 234 -5.84 1.68 6.56
C SER A 234 -7.02 2.19 5.71
N ALA A 235 -6.73 2.89 4.61
CA ALA A 235 -7.73 3.58 3.79
C ALA A 235 -7.88 3.02 2.36
N GLY A 236 -6.96 2.18 1.91
CA GLY A 236 -6.96 1.66 0.55
C GLY A 236 -8.14 0.71 0.27
N LYS A 237 -8.64 0.77 -0.97
CA LYS A 237 -9.72 -0.09 -1.47
C LYS A 237 -9.33 -0.67 -2.83
N LEU A 238 -9.63 -1.95 -3.04
CA LEU A 238 -9.44 -2.66 -4.30
C LEU A 238 -10.71 -3.44 -4.63
N SER A 239 -11.07 -3.50 -5.91
CA SER A 239 -12.16 -4.34 -6.39
C SER A 239 -11.75 -5.03 -7.67
N TYR A 240 -12.03 -6.32 -7.76
CA TYR A 240 -11.78 -7.15 -8.93
C TYR A 240 -13.01 -7.98 -9.22
N ASN A 241 -13.35 -8.10 -10.51
CA ASN A 241 -14.39 -9.00 -10.98
C ASN A 241 -13.88 -9.75 -12.20
N GLY A 242 -14.16 -11.04 -12.28
CA GLY A 242 -13.76 -11.88 -13.40
C GLY A 242 -14.80 -12.94 -13.70
N MET A 243 -14.91 -13.30 -14.97
CA MET A 243 -15.79 -14.36 -15.46
C MET A 243 -14.97 -15.34 -16.31
N LEU A 244 -15.17 -16.63 -16.07
CA LEU A 244 -14.58 -17.73 -16.81
C LEU A 244 -15.69 -18.54 -17.47
N LEU A 245 -15.62 -18.67 -18.79
CA LEU A 245 -16.46 -19.54 -19.59
C LEU A 245 -15.63 -20.75 -20.03
N ASP A 246 -16.16 -21.96 -19.87
CA ASP A 246 -15.46 -23.20 -20.23
C ASP A 246 -16.44 -24.16 -20.92
N VAL A 247 -16.01 -24.72 -22.05
CA VAL A 247 -16.73 -25.75 -22.80
C VAL A 247 -15.80 -26.92 -22.99
N ARG A 248 -16.26 -28.09 -22.56
CA ARG A 248 -15.55 -29.37 -22.69
C ARG A 248 -16.40 -30.34 -23.50
N LYS A 249 -15.77 -30.97 -24.48
CA LYS A 249 -16.34 -32.08 -25.25
C LYS A 249 -15.51 -33.34 -25.00
N ARG A 250 -16.16 -34.40 -24.52
CA ARG A 250 -15.63 -35.76 -24.51
C ARG A 250 -15.86 -36.36 -25.88
N ALA A 251 -14.80 -36.64 -26.63
CA ALA A 251 -14.92 -37.39 -27.88
C ALA A 251 -14.78 -38.89 -27.58
N GLY A 252 -15.63 -39.71 -28.20
CA GLY A 252 -15.47 -41.18 -28.14
C GLY A 252 -14.07 -41.59 -28.60
N ARG A 253 -13.50 -42.63 -27.97
CA ARG A 253 -12.12 -43.13 -28.14
C ARG A 253 -11.02 -42.29 -27.47
N GLY A 254 -11.22 -41.87 -26.22
CA GLY A 254 -10.15 -41.39 -25.34
C GLY A 254 -9.59 -39.99 -25.65
N SER A 255 -10.29 -39.19 -26.46
CA SER A 255 -9.89 -37.83 -26.80
C SER A 255 -10.83 -36.82 -26.11
N ALA A 256 -10.30 -35.70 -25.59
CA ALA A 256 -11.11 -34.61 -25.05
C ALA A 256 -10.68 -33.28 -25.68
N GLU A 257 -11.64 -32.42 -26.00
CA GLU A 257 -11.41 -31.05 -26.46
C GLU A 257 -11.95 -30.07 -25.40
N ARG A 258 -11.16 -29.07 -25.04
CA ARG A 258 -11.51 -28.03 -24.08
C ARG A 258 -11.26 -26.66 -24.69
N SER A 259 -12.19 -25.74 -24.50
CA SER A 259 -12.04 -24.32 -24.81
C SER A 259 -12.46 -23.52 -23.58
N ALA A 260 -11.61 -22.62 -23.13
CA ALA A 260 -11.87 -21.73 -21.99
C ALA A 260 -11.57 -20.28 -22.37
N GLU A 261 -12.38 -19.35 -21.88
CA GLU A 261 -12.23 -17.91 -22.09
C GLU A 261 -12.44 -17.17 -20.77
N ALA A 262 -11.51 -16.29 -20.42
CA ALA A 262 -11.54 -15.49 -19.19
C ALA A 262 -11.70 -14.01 -19.52
N LEU A 263 -12.64 -13.34 -18.87
CA LEU A 263 -12.93 -11.92 -18.98
C LEU A 263 -12.75 -11.26 -17.62
N ALA A 264 -11.89 -10.25 -17.51
CA ALA A 264 -11.59 -9.59 -16.25
C ALA A 264 -11.42 -8.07 -16.40
N PRO A 265 -12.38 -7.24 -15.98
CA PRO A 265 -12.16 -5.81 -15.79
C PRO A 265 -11.41 -5.53 -14.49
N GLY A 266 -10.16 -5.05 -14.59
CA GLY A 266 -9.42 -4.49 -13.45
C GLY A 266 -9.64 -2.98 -13.32
N ARG A 267 -10.04 -2.50 -12.14
CA ARG A 267 -10.00 -1.06 -11.80
C ARG A 267 -8.82 -0.82 -10.84
N PRO A 268 -7.75 -0.13 -11.27
CA PRO A 268 -6.66 0.21 -10.36
C PRO A 268 -7.11 1.19 -9.27
N PRO A 269 -6.39 1.29 -8.14
CA PRO A 269 -6.62 2.34 -7.14
C PRO A 269 -6.54 3.72 -7.80
N ALA A 270 -7.38 4.63 -7.34
CA ALA A 270 -7.65 5.92 -7.99
C ALA A 270 -6.48 6.92 -7.85
N HIS A 271 -5.35 6.68 -8.53
CA HIS A 271 -4.30 7.67 -8.78
C HIS A 271 -3.65 7.42 -10.16
N GLY A 272 -3.98 8.24 -11.17
CA GLY A 272 -3.29 8.31 -12.47
C GLY A 272 -3.91 7.48 -13.63
N PRO A 273 -3.76 7.90 -14.91
CA PRO A 273 -4.51 7.34 -16.03
C PRO A 273 -3.78 6.11 -16.61
N PHE A 274 -4.20 4.91 -16.21
CA PHE A 274 -3.76 3.67 -16.88
C PHE A 274 -4.97 2.91 -17.41
N ARG A 275 -4.95 2.62 -18.71
CA ARG A 275 -6.05 1.99 -19.46
C ARG A 275 -6.28 0.56 -18.98
N ALA A 276 -7.56 0.19 -18.86
CA ALA A 276 -7.99 -1.20 -18.65
C ALA A 276 -7.47 -2.07 -19.81
N GLY A 277 -6.65 -3.08 -19.50
CA GLY A 277 -6.18 -4.07 -20.46
C GLY A 277 -7.03 -5.35 -20.37
N PHE A 278 -7.52 -5.82 -21.51
CA PHE A 278 -8.10 -7.16 -21.63
C PHE A 278 -6.97 -8.17 -21.86
N VAL A 279 -6.85 -9.18 -21.00
CA VAL A 279 -5.92 -10.29 -21.23
C VAL A 279 -6.65 -11.38 -22.02
N TRP A 280 -6.21 -11.60 -23.27
CA TRP A 280 -6.72 -12.67 -24.13
C TRP A 280 -5.82 -13.90 -24.00
N GLY A 281 -6.41 -15.06 -23.67
CA GLY A 281 -5.71 -16.34 -23.66
C GLY A 281 -6.61 -17.44 -24.20
N ARG A 282 -6.22 -18.06 -25.33
CA ARG A 282 -6.92 -19.21 -25.93
C ARG A 282 -6.03 -20.44 -25.79
N PHE A 283 -6.36 -21.33 -24.85
CA PHE A 283 -5.68 -22.61 -24.70
C PHE A 283 -6.46 -23.71 -25.43
N ARG A 284 -5.81 -24.37 -26.39
CA ARG A 284 -6.32 -25.56 -27.09
C ARG A 284 -5.44 -26.75 -26.70
N ASP A 285 -5.87 -27.54 -25.73
CA ASP A 285 -5.21 -28.79 -25.38
C ASP A 285 -5.95 -29.97 -26.02
N ARG A 286 -5.25 -30.70 -26.89
CA ARG A 286 -5.65 -32.06 -27.32
C ARG A 286 -4.90 -33.04 -26.43
N LEU A 287 -5.56 -33.55 -25.39
CA LEU A 287 -5.02 -34.68 -24.63
C LEU A 287 -5.35 -35.96 -25.41
N ALA A 288 -4.38 -36.46 -26.15
CA ALA A 288 -4.35 -37.85 -26.62
C ALA A 288 -3.67 -38.70 -25.54
N ALA A 289 -4.32 -39.76 -25.08
CA ALA A 289 -3.70 -40.76 -24.23
C ALA A 289 -2.56 -41.46 -25.00
N GLY A 290 -1.33 -41.03 -24.73
CA GLY A 290 -0.10 -41.65 -25.22
C GLY A 290 0.80 -41.97 -24.02
N VAL A 291 1.27 -43.21 -23.97
CA VAL A 291 2.14 -43.78 -22.94
C VAL A 291 3.33 -42.85 -22.66
N MET A 292 3.59 -42.64 -21.37
CA MET A 292 4.72 -41.91 -20.81
C MET A 292 6.05 -42.45 -21.36
N ALA A 293 6.80 -41.61 -22.06
CA ALA A 293 8.23 -41.83 -22.33
C ALA A 293 9.00 -40.59 -21.86
N VAL A 294 9.84 -40.79 -20.85
CA VAL A 294 10.79 -39.80 -20.34
C VAL A 294 11.96 -39.69 -21.33
N PRO A 295 12.24 -38.51 -21.93
CA PRO A 295 13.47 -38.34 -22.70
C PRO A 295 14.65 -38.01 -21.77
N PRO A 296 15.87 -38.50 -22.06
CA PRO A 296 17.03 -38.32 -21.21
C PRO A 296 17.56 -36.87 -21.24
N VAL A 297 17.99 -36.39 -20.08
CA VAL A 297 18.73 -35.14 -19.90
C VAL A 297 20.07 -35.24 -20.62
N ARG A 298 20.36 -34.32 -21.55
CA ARG A 298 21.72 -34.12 -22.07
C ARG A 298 22.43 -33.06 -21.23
N PRO A 299 23.67 -33.30 -20.78
CA PRO A 299 24.49 -32.27 -20.14
C PRO A 299 24.94 -31.25 -21.19
N VAL A 300 24.83 -29.97 -20.83
CA VAL A 300 25.46 -28.88 -21.58
C VAL A 300 26.92 -28.80 -21.13
N ALA A 301 27.83 -28.86 -22.10
CA ALA A 301 29.25 -28.57 -21.95
C ALA A 301 29.48 -27.05 -21.92
#